data_AF-A0A936DHJ4-F1
#
_entry.id   AF-A0A936DHJ4-F1
#
_cell.length_a   1.000
_cell.length_b   1.000
_cell.length_c   1.000
_cell.angle_alpha   90.00
_cell.angle_beta   90.00
_cell.angle_gamma   90.00
#
_symmetry.space_group_name_H-M   'P 1'
#
loop_
_entity.id
_entity.type
_entity.pdbx_description
1 polymer ?
#
loop_
_entity_poly.entity_id
_entity_poly.type
_entity_poly.pdbx_seq_one_letter_code
_entity_poly.pdbx_strand_id
1 'polypeptide(L)'
;MGEGFGLVSFEHAACGVTQLVPDHPALAELWGDAAVRIGPVRGEPQAFSPLQMSAVTAEQVADGLARTLESPDQYRHLSQAALDRARSPLFQWDVVAGSLWRILADQLNTAS
;
A
#
# COMPACT_ATOMS: atom_id res chain seq x y z
N MET A 1 -7.27 -6.25 10.10
CA MET A 1 -7.54 -4.80 9.98
C MET A 1 -7.39 -4.42 8.52
N GLY A 2 -8.43 -3.90 7.88
CA GLY A 2 -8.35 -3.41 6.51
C GLY A 2 -8.16 -1.90 6.54
N GLU A 3 -6.95 -1.41 6.26
CA GLU A 3 -6.78 0.01 5.95
C GLU A 3 -7.24 0.27 4.52
N GLY A 4 -7.99 1.36 4.30
CA GLY A 4 -8.40 1.76 2.96
C GLY A 4 -7.22 2.13 2.06
N PHE A 5 -6.26 2.90 2.58
CA PHE A 5 -5.11 3.41 1.81
C PHE A 5 -3.73 3.02 2.35
N GLY A 6 -3.57 2.66 3.63
CA GLY A 6 -2.26 2.31 4.16
C GLY A 6 -1.40 3.51 4.57
N LEU A 7 -1.98 4.54 5.20
CA LEU A 7 -1.26 5.81 5.48
C LEU A 7 -0.02 5.59 6.35
N VAL A 8 -0.11 4.72 7.35
CA VAL A 8 1.02 4.38 8.23
C VAL A 8 2.19 3.79 7.44
N SER A 9 1.90 2.99 6.41
CA SER A 9 2.93 2.42 5.53
C SER A 9 3.63 3.51 4.71
N PHE A 10 2.89 4.52 4.25
CA PHE A 10 3.44 5.68 3.53
C PHE A 10 4.29 6.58 4.45
N GLU A 11 3.86 6.84 5.68
CA GLU A 11 4.63 7.60 6.67
C GLU A 11 5.96 6.91 7.00
N HIS A 12 5.93 5.59 7.20
CA HIS A 12 7.12 4.80 7.47
C HIS A 12 8.07 4.73 6.25
N ALA A 13 7.50 4.60 5.05
CA ALA A 13 8.27 4.63 3.81
C ALA A 13 8.92 5.99 3.53
N ALA A 14 8.28 7.10 3.94
CA ALA A 14 8.86 8.44 3.82
C ALA A 14 10.14 8.63 4.66
N CYS A 15 10.35 7.78 5.68
CA CYS A 15 11.57 7.70 6.48
C CYS A 15 12.65 6.79 5.85
N GLY A 16 12.41 6.25 4.65
CA GLY A 16 13.33 5.35 3.96
C GLY A 16 13.32 3.93 4.51
N VAL A 17 12.21 3.48 5.11
CA VAL A 17 12.11 2.11 5.62
C VAL A 17 11.38 1.23 4.61
N THR A 18 11.90 0.01 4.41
CA THR A 18 11.25 -1.02 3.59
C THR A 18 9.86 -1.36 4.13
N GLN A 19 8.89 -1.55 3.23
CA GLN A 19 7.53 -1.92 3.60
C GLN A 19 7.27 -3.41 3.38
N LEU A 20 6.64 -4.04 4.37
CA LEU A 20 6.01 -5.35 4.27
C LEU A 20 4.51 -5.12 4.38
N VAL A 21 3.77 -5.50 3.33
CA VAL A 21 2.33 -5.25 3.24
C VAL A 21 1.58 -6.54 2.94
N PRO A 22 0.36 -6.74 3.46
CA PRO A 22 -0.47 -7.88 3.07
C PRO A 22 -0.64 -7.97 1.55
N ASP A 23 -0.62 -9.19 1.02
CA ASP A 23 -0.89 -9.47 -0.40
C ASP A 23 -2.38 -9.33 -0.68
N HIS A 24 -2.81 -8.07 -0.74
CA HIS A 24 -4.17 -7.64 -0.99
C HIS A 24 -4.19 -6.77 -2.25
N PRO A 25 -5.20 -6.89 -3.15
CA PRO A 25 -5.21 -6.18 -4.43
C PRO A 25 -4.98 -4.67 -4.33
N ALA A 26 -5.63 -4.01 -3.35
CA ALA A 26 -5.45 -2.57 -3.13
C ALA A 26 -4.00 -2.20 -2.78
N LEU A 27 -3.32 -3.02 -1.99
CA LEU A 27 -1.92 -2.80 -1.63
C LEU A 27 -0.99 -3.16 -2.79
N ALA A 28 -1.34 -4.14 -3.62
CA ALA A 28 -0.61 -4.43 -4.85
C ALA A 28 -0.67 -3.25 -5.84
N GLU A 29 -1.82 -2.59 -5.99
CA GLU A 29 -1.96 -1.38 -6.81
C GLU A 29 -1.18 -0.20 -6.21
N LEU A 30 -1.27 -0.01 -4.89
CA LEU A 30 -0.61 1.09 -4.21
C LEU A 30 0.90 0.94 -4.15
N TRP A 31 1.45 -0.26 -4.01
CA TRP A 31 2.88 -0.45 -3.79
C TRP A 31 3.62 -1.04 -4.98
N GLY A 32 2.96 -1.81 -5.86
CA GLY A 32 3.64 -2.52 -6.94
C GLY A 32 4.83 -3.32 -6.40
N ASP A 33 6.02 -3.05 -6.96
CA ASP A 33 7.28 -3.67 -6.54
C ASP A 33 8.05 -2.87 -5.47
N ALA A 34 7.49 -1.76 -4.96
CA ALA A 34 8.09 -0.92 -3.92
C ALA A 34 7.86 -1.45 -2.49
N ALA A 35 7.17 -2.58 -2.33
CA ALA A 35 6.96 -3.25 -1.06
C ALA A 35 7.00 -4.77 -1.21
N VAL A 36 7.37 -5.46 -0.14
CA VAL A 36 7.29 -6.92 -0.07
C VAL A 36 5.86 -7.30 0.30
N ARG A 37 5.19 -8.05 -0.58
CA ARG A 37 3.84 -8.57 -0.33
C ARG A 37 3.90 -9.88 0.46
N ILE A 38 3.14 -9.97 1.54
CA ILE A 38 3.07 -11.15 2.42
C ILE A 38 1.66 -11.76 2.39
N GLY A 39 1.59 -13.06 2.11
CA GLY A 39 0.31 -13.74 1.88
C GLY A 39 0.47 -15.24 1.59
N PRO A 40 -0.62 -15.93 1.21
CA PRO A 40 -1.94 -15.38 0.92
C PRO A 40 -2.65 -14.84 2.18
N VAL A 41 -3.45 -13.79 2.00
CA VAL A 41 -4.33 -13.28 3.05
C VAL A 41 -5.57 -14.15 3.18
N ARG A 42 -6.06 -14.37 4.41
CA ARG A 42 -7.31 -15.09 4.67
C ARG A 42 -8.41 -14.11 5.07
N GLY A 43 -9.59 -14.31 4.50
CA GLY A 43 -10.80 -13.59 4.90
C GLY A 43 -11.28 -14.10 6.26
N GLU A 44 -11.23 -13.26 7.28
CA GLU A 44 -11.78 -13.52 8.60
C GLU A 44 -13.14 -12.81 8.75
N PRO A 45 -14.18 -13.53 9.19
CA PRO A 45 -15.48 -12.94 9.46
C PRO A 45 -15.39 -12.00 10.66
N GLN A 46 -16.04 -10.84 10.55
CA GLN A 46 -16.14 -9.88 11.65
C GLN A 46 -17.47 -10.06 12.38
N ALA A 47 -17.44 -10.08 13.71
CA ALA A 47 -18.62 -10.24 14.54
C ALA A 47 -19.69 -9.15 14.34
N PHE A 48 -19.30 -7.98 13.81
CA PHE A 48 -20.17 -6.80 13.70
C PHE A 48 -20.17 -6.17 12.30
N SER A 49 -19.66 -6.85 11.28
CA SER A 49 -19.62 -6.32 9.92
C SER A 49 -19.85 -7.43 8.90
N PRO A 50 -20.66 -7.19 7.85
CA PRO A 50 -20.77 -8.12 6.72
C PRO A 50 -19.47 -8.17 5.89
N LEU A 51 -18.50 -7.29 6.14
CA LEU A 51 -17.22 -7.25 5.44
C LEU A 51 -16.21 -8.21 6.08
N GLN A 52 -15.50 -8.97 5.24
CA GLN A 52 -14.39 -9.80 5.67
C GLN A 52 -13.13 -8.96 5.87
N MET A 53 -12.38 -9.22 6.95
CA MET A 53 -11.02 -8.69 7.06
C MET A 53 -10.04 -9.65 6.43
N SER A 54 -9.07 -9.13 5.70
CA SER A 54 -7.89 -9.90 5.34
C SER A 54 -6.91 -9.91 6.52
N ALA A 55 -6.42 -11.10 6.87
CA ALA A 55 -5.37 -11.29 7.87
C ALA A 55 -4.21 -12.11 7.30
N VAL A 56 -2.99 -11.79 7.78
CA VAL A 56 -1.77 -12.56 7.58
C VAL A 56 -1.40 -13.26 8.89
N THR A 57 -0.77 -14.42 8.82
CA THR A 57 -0.30 -15.15 10.00
C THR A 57 1.05 -14.63 10.48
N ALA A 58 1.40 -14.91 11.74
CA ALA A 58 2.70 -14.53 12.30
C ALA A 58 3.87 -15.17 11.53
N GLU A 59 3.70 -16.40 11.05
CA GLU A 59 4.71 -17.11 10.26
C GLU A 59 4.96 -16.42 8.92
N GLN A 60 3.90 -15.93 8.26
CA GLN A 60 4.03 -15.18 7.00
C GLN A 60 4.76 -13.85 7.20
N VAL A 61 4.51 -13.17 8.33
CA VAL A 61 5.24 -11.95 8.69
C VAL A 61 6.71 -12.26 8.96
N ALA A 62 6.99 -13.30 9.75
CA ALA A 62 8.35 -13.71 10.11
C ALA A 62 9.16 -14.09 8.86
N ASP A 63 8.58 -14.88 7.96
CA ASP A 63 9.21 -15.26 6.69
C ASP A 63 9.45 -14.05 5.79
N GLY A 64 8.46 -13.13 5.69
CA GLY A 64 8.65 -11.86 4.97
C GLY A 64 9.80 -11.02 5.52
N LEU A 65 9.93 -10.93 6.84
CA LEU A 65 11.01 -10.21 7.50
C LEU A 65 12.36 -10.89 7.25
N ALA A 66 12.45 -12.21 7.39
CA ALA A 66 13.67 -12.98 7.17
C ALA A 66 14.21 -12.74 5.75
N ARG A 67 13.39 -12.97 4.72
CA ARG A 67 13.80 -12.73 3.32
C ARG A 67 14.26 -11.30 3.06
N THR A 68 13.66 -10.32 3.72
CA THR A 68 13.98 -8.91 3.54
C THR A 68 15.29 -8.53 4.23
N LEU A 69 15.58 -9.12 5.39
CA LEU A 69 16.73 -8.77 6.23
C LEU A 69 17.97 -9.62 5.93
N GLU A 70 17.83 -10.78 5.29
CA GLU A 70 18.94 -11.66 4.90
C GLU A 70 19.90 -11.04 3.88
N SER A 71 19.42 -10.10 3.06
CA SER A 71 20.22 -9.43 2.04
C SER A 71 20.25 -7.91 2.25
N PRO A 72 21.39 -7.34 2.70
CA PRO A 72 21.54 -5.91 2.88
C PRO A 72 21.35 -5.10 1.60
N ASP A 73 21.73 -5.66 0.45
CA ASP A 73 21.56 -5.01 -0.86
C ASP A 73 20.09 -4.97 -1.25
N GLN A 74 19.37 -6.08 -1.05
CA GLN A 74 17.93 -6.13 -1.28
C GLN A 74 17.18 -5.18 -0.34
N TYR A 75 17.57 -5.13 0.93
CA TYR A 75 16.99 -4.19 1.89
C TYR A 75 17.18 -2.75 1.43
N ARG A 76 18.39 -2.35 1.04
CA ARG A 76 18.68 -1.00 0.53
C ARG A 76 17.88 -0.68 -0.73
N HIS A 77 17.75 -1.63 -1.65
CA HIS A 77 16.95 -1.46 -2.85
C HIS A 77 15.47 -1.22 -2.52
N LEU A 78 14.89 -2.05 -1.66
CA LEU A 78 13.48 -1.92 -1.25
C LEU A 78 13.22 -0.66 -0.43
N SER A 79 14.17 -0.27 0.42
CA SER A 79 14.13 0.97 1.20
C SER A 79 14.07 2.19 0.27
N GLN A 80 14.92 2.24 -0.76
CA GLN A 80 14.89 3.31 -1.75
C GLN A 80 13.60 3.30 -2.56
N ALA A 81 13.14 2.12 -3.01
CA ALA A 81 11.89 1.99 -3.75
C ALA A 81 10.68 2.47 -2.92
N ALA A 82 10.62 2.13 -1.64
CA ALA A 82 9.58 2.59 -0.72
C ALA A 82 9.62 4.12 -0.56
N LEU A 83 10.81 4.70 -0.39
CA LEU A 83 10.99 6.15 -0.28
C LEU A 83 10.52 6.88 -1.55
N ASP A 84 10.93 6.39 -2.72
CA ASP A 84 10.55 6.96 -4.01
C ASP A 84 9.04 6.85 -4.24
N ARG A 85 8.42 5.73 -3.82
CA ARG A 85 6.97 5.55 -3.88
C ARG A 85 6.24 6.54 -2.98
N ALA A 86 6.71 6.73 -1.75
CA ALA A 86 6.12 7.68 -0.80
C ALA A 86 6.26 9.14 -1.24
N ARG A 87 7.31 9.45 -1.99
CA ARG A 87 7.56 10.80 -2.56
C ARG A 87 6.97 10.98 -3.95
N SER A 88 6.27 9.98 -4.48
CA SER A 88 5.72 10.04 -5.83
C SER A 88 4.80 11.26 -5.99
N PRO A 89 4.99 12.08 -7.04
CA PRO A 89 4.07 13.19 -7.32
C PRO A 89 2.61 12.76 -7.48
N LEU A 90 2.38 11.48 -7.84
CA LEU A 90 1.04 10.90 -7.97
C LEU A 90 0.21 11.00 -6.69
N PHE A 91 0.85 11.07 -5.52
CA PHE A 91 0.19 11.12 -4.22
C PHE A 91 0.18 12.52 -3.59
N GLN A 92 0.66 13.54 -4.31
CA GLN A 92 0.59 14.91 -3.82
C GLN A 92 -0.84 15.44 -3.90
N TRP A 93 -1.27 16.14 -2.85
CA TRP A 93 -2.65 16.65 -2.76
C TRP A 93 -3.04 17.54 -3.93
N ASP A 94 -2.13 18.37 -4.44
CA ASP A 94 -2.40 19.23 -5.60
C ASP A 94 -2.71 18.40 -6.86
N VAL A 95 -1.99 17.29 -7.07
CA VAL A 95 -2.18 16.37 -8.21
C VAL A 95 -3.48 15.58 -8.06
N VAL A 96 -3.75 15.09 -6.86
CA VAL A 96 -4.98 14.35 -6.54
C VAL A 96 -6.20 15.26 -6.71
N ALA A 97 -6.17 16.47 -6.12
CA ALA A 97 -7.25 17.44 -6.21
C ALA A 97 -7.49 17.88 -7.66
N GLY A 98 -6.43 18.16 -8.42
CA GLY A 98 -6.57 18.50 -9.85
C GLY A 98 -7.19 17.38 -10.68
N SER A 99 -6.84 16.12 -10.38
CA SER A 99 -7.41 14.95 -11.05
C SER A 99 -8.89 14.77 -10.72
N LEU A 100 -9.26 14.89 -9.44
CA LEU A 100 -10.66 14.84 -9.00
C LEU A 100 -11.48 15.97 -9.62
N TRP A 101 -10.95 17.19 -9.63
CA TRP A 101 -11.62 18.35 -10.22
C TRP A 101 -11.92 18.14 -11.70
N ARG A 102 -10.95 17.65 -12.47
CA ARG A 102 -11.13 17.35 -13.90
C ARG A 102 -12.26 16.34 -14.12
N ILE A 103 -12.30 15.24 -13.35
CA ILE A 103 -13.38 14.25 -13.44
C ILE A 103 -14.74 14.90 -13.18
N LEU A 104 -14.85 15.72 -12.14
CA LEU A 104 -16.10 16.42 -11.80
C LEU A 104 -16.53 17.40 -12.90
N ALA A 105 -15.59 18.19 -13.42
CA ALA A 105 -15.85 19.15 -14.49
C ALA A 105 -16.33 18.46 -15.79
N ASP A 106 -15.72 17.33 -16.15
CA ASP A 106 -16.12 16.55 -17.32
C ASP A 106 -17.56 16.04 -17.18
N GLN A 107 -17.95 15.55 -15.99
CA GLN A 107 -19.33 15.09 -15.75
C GLN A 107 -20.35 16.24 -15.82
N LEU A 108 -19.99 17.43 -15.30
CA LEU A 108 -20.88 18.60 -15.34
C LEU A 108 -21.07 19.13 -16.77
N ASN A 109 -20.02 19.10 -17.60
CA ASN A 109 -20.09 19.54 -18.99
C ASN A 109 -20.82 18.55 -19.91
N THR A 110 -20.86 17.26 -19.57
CA THR A 110 -21.58 16.25 -20.37
C THR A 110 -23.10 16.29 -20.13
N ALA A 111 -23.54 16.94 -19.06
CA ALA A 111 -24.95 17.07 -18.67
C ALA A 111 -25.64 18.35 -19.20
N SER A 112 -24.93 19.18 -19.97
CA SER A 112 -25.43 20.40 -20.62
C SER A 112 -25.54 20.22 -22.14
#